data_AF-A0A1N6IEC1-F1
#
_entry.id   AF-A0A1N6IEC1-F1
#
_cell.length_a   1.000
_cell.length_b   1.000
_cell.length_c   1.000
_cell.angle_alpha   90.00
_cell.angle_beta   90.00
_cell.angle_gamma   90.00
#
_symmetry.space_group_name_H-M   'P 1'
#
loop_
_entity.id
_entity.type
_entity.pdbx_description
1 polymer ?
#
loop_
_entity_poly.entity_id
_entity_poly.type
_entity_poly.pdbx_seq_one_letter_code
_entity_poly.pdbx_strand_id
1 'polypeptide(L)' 'MSGLSAGRPSRTGSNTAKTLSILAGDEKLERVNFELEAAKKRALKAYAASNGKTIKELLTDYIDQLPLDV' A
#
# COMPACT_ATOMS: atom_id res chain seq x y z
N MET A 1 21.19 34.08 34.11
CA MET A 1 20.01 33.25 34.48
C MET A 1 19.91 32.13 33.45
N SER A 2 20.67 31.05 33.66
CA SER A 2 20.76 29.94 32.72
C SER A 2 19.95 28.77 33.28
N GLY A 3 18.72 28.61 32.82
CA GLY A 3 17.86 27.46 33.11
C GLY A 3 17.83 26.53 31.91
N LEU A 4 18.76 25.57 31.86
CA LEU A 4 18.76 24.51 30.85
C LEU A 4 17.52 23.63 31.08
N SER A 5 16.58 23.67 30.14
CA SER A 5 15.40 22.78 30.15
C SER A 5 15.85 21.37 29.75
N ALA A 6 16.09 20.52 30.75
CA ALA A 6 16.25 19.08 30.57
C ALA A 6 14.90 18.42 30.22
N GLY A 7 14.48 18.60 28.97
CA GLY A 7 13.33 17.90 28.38
C GLY A 7 13.71 16.49 27.92
N ARG A 8 12.97 15.49 28.37
CA ARG A 8 13.26 14.04 28.33
C ARG A 8 13.43 13.50 26.89
N PRO A 9 14.50 12.74 26.57
CA PRO A 9 14.62 12.03 25.30
C PRO A 9 13.80 10.73 25.38
N SER A 10 12.48 10.86 25.29
CA SER A 10 11.56 9.71 25.29
C SER A 10 10.41 9.91 24.32
N ARG A 11 10.73 10.25 23.06
CA ARG A 11 9.83 9.99 21.93
C ARG A 11 10.40 8.94 20.98
N THR A 12 11.07 7.94 21.57
CA THR A 12 11.46 6.70 20.91
C THR A 12 10.26 5.76 20.88
N GLY A 13 9.32 6.04 19.96
CA GLY A 13 8.18 5.16 19.70
C GLY A 13 7.71 5.18 18.24
N SER A 14 8.28 6.06 17.40
CA SER A 14 7.87 6.20 15.99
C SER A 14 8.86 5.58 14.99
N ASN A 15 10.06 5.18 15.41
CA ASN A 15 11.08 4.63 14.51
C ASN A 15 11.10 3.09 14.47
N THR A 16 10.69 2.40 15.53
CA THR A 16 10.72 0.93 15.58
C THR A 16 9.79 0.30 14.53
N ALA A 17 8.59 0.86 14.34
CA ALA A 17 7.64 0.40 13.32
C ALA A 17 8.18 0.61 11.88
N LYS A 18 8.96 1.69 11.67
CA LYS A 18 9.57 1.97 10.35
C LYS A 18 10.74 1.02 10.05
N THR A 19 11.54 0.65 11.04
CA THR A 19 12.66 -0.29 10.84
C THR A 19 12.19 -1.72 10.60
N LEU A 20 11.11 -2.17 11.24
CA LEU A 20 10.54 -3.50 11.02
C LEU A 20 9.99 -3.67 9.59
N SER A 21 9.35 -2.63 9.04
CA SER A 21 8.85 -2.64 7.66
C SER A 21 9.97 -2.70 6.61
N ILE A 22 11.19 -2.25 6.95
CA ILE A 22 12.36 -2.33 6.04
C ILE A 22 12.95 -3.76 6.05
N LEU A 23 12.89 -4.44 7.19
CA LEU A 23 13.49 -5.78 7.35
C LEU A 23 12.61 -6.91 6.79
N ALA A 24 11.31 -6.65 6.60
CA ALA A 24 10.35 -7.62 6.10
C ALA A 24 10.49 -7.95 4.60
N GLY A 25 11.41 -7.30 3.88
CA GLY A 25 11.68 -7.62 2.47
C GLY A 25 10.45 -7.47 1.57
N ASP A 26 9.48 -6.64 1.97
CA ASP A 26 8.32 -6.35 1.13
C ASP A 26 8.81 -5.77 -0.19
N GLU A 27 8.53 -6.47 -1.29
CA GLU A 27 8.82 -5.97 -2.63
C GLU A 27 8.21 -4.58 -2.78
N LYS A 28 9.00 -3.68 -3.38
CA LYS A 28 8.60 -2.28 -3.52
C LYS A 28 7.36 -2.18 -4.41
N LEU A 29 6.20 -2.02 -3.78
CA LEU A 29 4.94 -1.82 -4.49
C LEU A 29 4.96 -0.49 -5.24
N GLU A 30 4.83 -0.54 -6.56
CA GLU A 30 4.68 0.67 -7.38
C GLU A 30 3.21 0.95 -7.68
N ARG A 31 2.79 2.22 -7.49
CA ARG A 31 1.42 2.63 -7.73
C ARG A 31 1.23 2.96 -9.20
N VAL A 32 0.32 2.25 -9.87
CA VAL A 32 -0.08 2.55 -11.25
C VAL A 32 -1.13 3.67 -11.25
N ASN A 33 -0.93 4.71 -12.06
CA ASN A 33 -1.93 5.74 -12.27
C ASN A 33 -2.97 5.23 -13.28
N PHE A 34 -4.24 5.17 -12.88
CA PHE A 34 -5.31 4.61 -13.69
C PHE A 34 -6.53 5.52 -13.68
N GLU A 35 -7.01 5.83 -14.87
CA GLU A 35 -8.21 6.64 -15.07
C GLU A 35 -9.27 5.80 -15.78
N LEU A 36 -10.48 5.81 -15.23
CA LEU A 36 -11.65 5.13 -15.78
C LEU A 36 -12.86 6.03 -15.70
N GLU A 37 -13.74 5.91 -16.68
CA GLU A 37 -15.09 6.46 -16.59
C GLU A 37 -15.82 5.94 -15.34
N ALA A 38 -16.67 6.77 -14.74
CA ALA A 38 -17.37 6.42 -13.51
C ALA A 38 -18.21 5.15 -13.62
N ALA A 39 -18.80 4.89 -14.80
CA ALA A 39 -19.56 3.67 -15.08
C ALA A 39 -18.67 2.42 -15.02
N LYS A 40 -17.49 2.46 -15.67
CA LYS A 40 -16.51 1.36 -15.66
C LYS A 40 -15.96 1.10 -14.26
N LYS A 41 -15.67 2.16 -13.50
CA LYS A 41 -15.25 2.04 -12.09
C LYS A 41 -16.32 1.36 -11.22
N ARG A 42 -17.60 1.69 -11.42
CA ARG A 42 -18.72 1.03 -10.71
C ARG A 42 -18.83 -0.44 -11.08
N ALA A 43 -18.78 -0.77 -12.36
CA ALA A 43 -18.79 -2.15 -12.83
C ALA A 43 -17.63 -2.96 -12.24
N LEU A 44 -16.40 -2.40 -12.26
CA LEU A 44 -15.22 -3.03 -11.68
C LEU A 44 -15.37 -3.28 -10.17
N LYS A 45 -15.93 -2.32 -9.44
CA LYS A 45 -16.24 -2.49 -8.01
C LYS A 45 -17.25 -3.59 -7.76
N ALA A 46 -18.34 -3.62 -8.52
CA ALA A 46 -19.37 -4.64 -8.39
C ALA A 46 -18.81 -6.03 -8.69
N TYR A 47 -17.99 -6.16 -9.75
CA TYR A 47 -17.33 -7.40 -10.11
C TYR A 47 -16.36 -7.88 -9.03
N ALA A 48 -15.51 -7.00 -8.51
CA ALA A 48 -14.59 -7.33 -7.42
C ALA A 48 -15.35 -7.80 -6.16
N ALA A 49 -16.40 -7.08 -5.77
CA ALA A 49 -17.25 -7.45 -4.64
C ALA A 49 -17.93 -8.81 -4.83
N SER A 50 -18.41 -9.12 -6.04
CA SER A 50 -19.03 -10.42 -6.35
C SER A 50 -18.08 -11.60 -6.26
N ASN A 51 -16.78 -11.37 -6.50
CA ASN A 51 -15.73 -12.39 -6.40
C ASN A 51 -15.10 -12.43 -4.99
N GLY A 52 -15.56 -11.60 -4.05
CA GLY A 52 -14.97 -11.50 -2.71
C GLY A 52 -13.55 -10.92 -2.71
N LYS A 53 -13.14 -10.24 -3.79
CA LYS A 53 -11.80 -9.68 -3.97
C LYS A 53 -11.83 -8.16 -3.94
N THR A 54 -10.72 -7.55 -3.57
CA THR A 54 -10.48 -6.13 -3.78
C THR A 54 -10.11 -5.87 -5.25
N ILE A 55 -10.25 -4.62 -5.70
CA ILE A 55 -9.80 -4.23 -7.05
C ILE A 55 -8.30 -4.50 -7.22
N LYS A 56 -7.51 -4.35 -6.14
CA LYS A 56 -6.07 -4.64 -6.16
C LYS A 56 -5.82 -6.11 -6.49
N GLU A 57 -6.39 -7.02 -5.71
CA GLU A 57 -6.23 -8.47 -5.91
C GLU A 57 -6.73 -8.90 -7.28
N LEU A 58 -7.89 -8.38 -7.70
CA LEU A 58 -8.45 -8.71 -9.01
C LEU A 58 -7.55 -8.29 -10.17
N LEU A 59 -6.91 -7.12 -10.07
CA LEU A 59 -5.97 -6.65 -11.09
C LEU A 59 -4.64 -7.38 -11.01
N THR A 60 -4.15 -7.70 -9.80
CA THR A 60 -2.94 -8.51 -9.62
C THR A 60 -3.12 -9.89 -10.24
N ASP A 61 -4.20 -10.59 -9.90
CA ASP A 61 -4.52 -11.91 -10.45
C ASP A 61 -4.66 -11.87 -11.98
N TYR A 62 -5.27 -10.80 -12.50
CA TYR A 62 -5.40 -10.62 -13.95
C TYR A 62 -4.04 -10.43 -14.61
N ILE A 63 -3.13 -9.67 -13.99
CA ILE A 63 -1.77 -9.46 -14.50
C ILE A 63 -0.97 -10.76 -14.47
N ASP A 64 -1.10 -11.57 -13.41
CA ASP A 64 -0.42 -12.86 -13.29
C ASP A 64 -0.87 -13.88 -14.35
N GLN A 65 -2.09 -13.72 -14.89
CA GLN A 65 -2.64 -14.55 -15.96
C GLN A 65 -2.28 -14.04 -17.37
N LEU A 66 -1.73 -12.84 -17.50
CA LEU A 66 -1.30 -12.34 -18.81
C LEU A 66 -0.15 -13.23 -19.31
N PRO A 67 -0.18 -13.69 -20.58
CA PRO A 67 0.96 -14.33 -21.19
C PRO A 67 2.04 -13.27 -21.38
N LEU A 68 2.84 -13.06 -20.34
CA LEU A 68 4.01 -12.22 -20.36
C LEU A 68 5.16 -13.10 -20.86
N ASP A 69 5.52 -12.93 -22.13
CA ASP A 69 6.76 -13.44 -22.70
C ASP A 69 7.90 -12.52 -22.23
N VAL A 70 8.28 -12.65 -20.95
CA VAL A 70 9.37 -11.89 -20.31
C VAL A 70 10.45 -12.86 -19.86
#